data_AF-A0A227J914-F1
#
_entry.id   AF-A0A227J914-F1
#
_cell.length_a   1.000
_cell.length_b   1.000
_cell.length_c   1.000
_cell.angle_alpha   90.00
_cell.angle_beta   90.00
_cell.angle_gamma   90.00
#
_symmetry.space_group_name_H-M   'P 1'
#
loop_
_entity.id
_entity.type
_entity.pdbx_description
1 polymer ?
#
loop_
_entity_poly.entity_id
_entity_poly.type
_entity_poly.pdbx_seq_one_letter_code
_entity_poly.pdbx_strand_id
1 'polypeptide(L)'
;DLANHKTEKSTSATVKAATVPELTISTASPSPSAGGVEIPLTFTFSEEVKEFSFSDVKLEASDKNEAGELQQVSWNTSDNITWTVTYTTPEKQNKEIIIRVDDDSYESVNSIPGKGDSLILEVEGVLPTLSKVTFDPKHQAIGQSVNITLEFDKEVQEATAKLGNNDVTSLVATANKKIWTGRAEVPNIPELNVGLFVSKYKDLIGNMGEDDSSNAIPITPTLAITPVGNVDSSNAAALQITGTSSRFDGQTVSVEIKAQGSETVIASGSATV
;
A
#
# COMPACT_ATOMS: atom_id res chain seq x y z
N ASP A 1 -39.83 -91.03 17.27
CA ASP A 1 -40.48 -89.71 17.30
C ASP A 1 -39.38 -88.66 17.29
N LEU A 2 -39.08 -88.11 16.12
CA LEU A 2 -38.01 -87.11 15.93
C LEU A 2 -38.66 -85.73 16.03
N ALA A 3 -38.86 -85.27 17.26
CA ALA A 3 -39.46 -83.97 17.53
C ALA A 3 -38.47 -82.84 17.18
N ASN A 4 -38.81 -82.13 16.10
CA ASN A 4 -38.57 -80.70 15.85
C ASN A 4 -37.92 -79.93 17.02
N HIS A 5 -36.62 -79.65 16.91
CA HIS A 5 -36.02 -78.47 17.54
C HIS A 5 -35.42 -77.60 16.45
N LYS A 6 -36.21 -76.64 15.95
CA LYS A 6 -35.65 -75.49 15.23
C LYS A 6 -34.99 -74.59 16.27
N THR A 7 -33.66 -74.58 16.26
CA THR A 7 -32.88 -73.58 16.99
C THR A 7 -33.05 -72.25 16.26
N GLU A 8 -33.90 -71.36 16.78
CA GLU A 8 -33.96 -69.98 16.31
C GLU A 8 -32.67 -69.28 16.71
N LYS A 9 -31.83 -69.00 15.71
CA LYS A 9 -30.63 -68.18 15.87
C LYS A 9 -31.08 -66.74 16.07
N SER A 10 -31.18 -66.30 17.33
CA SER A 10 -31.44 -64.90 17.67
C SER A 10 -30.26 -64.04 17.22
N THR A 11 -30.42 -63.32 16.10
CA THR A 11 -29.51 -62.26 15.69
C THR A 11 -29.83 -61.02 16.52
N SER A 12 -29.01 -60.74 17.52
CA SER A 12 -29.06 -59.46 18.24
C SER A 12 -28.36 -58.40 17.37
N ALA A 13 -29.13 -57.66 16.59
CA ALA A 13 -28.62 -56.50 15.85
C ALA A 13 -28.57 -55.30 16.80
N THR A 14 -27.36 -54.76 17.04
CA THR A 14 -27.22 -53.49 17.76
C THR A 14 -27.26 -52.37 16.72
N VAL A 15 -28.30 -51.54 16.75
CA VAL A 15 -28.39 -50.33 15.92
C VAL A 15 -27.70 -49.21 16.67
N LYS A 16 -26.62 -48.66 16.11
CA LYS A 16 -25.99 -47.44 16.63
C LYS A 16 -26.83 -46.24 16.14
N ALA A 17 -27.17 -45.32 17.04
CA ALA A 17 -27.84 -44.09 16.64
C ALA A 17 -26.93 -43.29 15.69
N ALA A 18 -27.50 -42.77 14.60
CA ALA A 18 -26.81 -41.85 13.71
C ALA A 18 -26.56 -40.53 14.43
N THR A 19 -25.40 -39.93 14.17
CA THR A 19 -25.00 -38.63 14.72
C THR A 19 -25.38 -37.50 13.76
N VAL A 20 -25.55 -36.30 14.32
CA VAL A 20 -25.67 -35.07 13.54
C VAL A 20 -24.25 -34.62 13.21
N PRO A 21 -23.89 -34.46 11.93
CA PRO A 21 -22.55 -34.00 11.57
C PRO A 21 -22.39 -32.51 11.86
N GLU A 22 -21.39 -32.16 12.66
CA GLU A 22 -21.05 -30.79 13.03
C GLU A 22 -19.92 -30.27 12.14
N LEU A 23 -19.99 -29.00 11.75
CA LEU A 23 -18.95 -28.30 10.98
C LEU A 23 -18.14 -27.37 11.88
N THR A 24 -16.85 -27.24 11.58
CA THR A 24 -15.98 -26.16 12.07
C THR A 24 -15.31 -25.48 10.89
N ILE A 25 -15.44 -24.16 10.79
CA ILE A 25 -14.76 -23.32 9.80
C ILE A 25 -13.55 -22.65 10.47
N SER A 26 -12.38 -22.78 9.86
CA SER A 26 -11.13 -22.24 10.43
C SER A 26 -10.17 -21.70 9.38
N THR A 27 -9.24 -20.86 9.83
CA THR A 27 -8.08 -20.43 9.06
C THR A 27 -6.86 -20.30 9.97
N ALA A 28 -5.67 -20.45 9.40
CA ALA A 28 -4.41 -20.16 10.08
C ALA A 28 -3.91 -18.73 9.81
N SER A 29 -4.59 -17.96 8.95
CA SER A 29 -4.20 -16.59 8.63
C SER A 29 -4.42 -15.65 9.81
N PRO A 30 -3.60 -14.59 9.95
CA PRO A 30 -3.77 -13.61 11.02
C PRO A 30 -5.09 -12.83 10.86
N SER A 31 -5.65 -12.41 11.99
CA SER A 31 -6.74 -11.44 12.03
C SER A 31 -6.33 -10.25 12.92
N PRO A 32 -6.44 -9.00 12.44
CA PRO A 32 -6.94 -8.63 11.11
C PRO A 32 -6.01 -9.08 9.97
N SER A 33 -6.56 -9.15 8.75
CA SER A 33 -5.82 -9.39 7.51
C SER A 33 -5.78 -8.13 6.64
N ALA A 34 -4.71 -7.95 5.87
CA ALA A 34 -4.65 -6.94 4.82
C ALA A 34 -5.73 -7.19 3.75
N GLY A 35 -6.05 -6.16 2.95
CA GLY A 35 -6.94 -6.32 1.80
C GLY A 35 -6.23 -6.95 0.60
N GLY A 36 -6.97 -7.71 -0.22
CA GLY A 36 -6.47 -8.33 -1.45
C GLY A 36 -5.56 -9.54 -1.24
N VAL A 37 -5.42 -10.02 0.01
CA VAL A 37 -4.62 -11.21 0.31
C VAL A 37 -5.45 -12.49 0.23
N GLU A 38 -4.78 -13.55 -0.18
CA GLU A 38 -5.32 -14.92 -0.19
C GLU A 38 -5.19 -15.58 1.19
N ILE A 39 -6.29 -16.15 1.66
CA ILE A 39 -6.43 -16.81 2.96
C ILE A 39 -6.90 -18.25 2.72
N PRO A 40 -6.18 -19.28 3.22
CA PRO A 40 -6.69 -20.64 3.22
C PRO A 40 -7.79 -20.81 4.27
N LEU A 41 -8.95 -21.28 3.86
CA LEU A 41 -10.04 -21.70 4.73
C LEU A 41 -10.10 -23.23 4.77
N THR A 42 -10.41 -23.76 5.95
CA THR A 42 -10.63 -25.18 6.19
C THR A 42 -12.00 -25.41 6.81
N PHE A 43 -12.76 -26.31 6.21
CA PHE A 43 -14.05 -26.79 6.70
C PHE A 43 -13.85 -28.22 7.17
N THR A 44 -13.99 -28.46 8.47
CA THR A 44 -13.79 -29.78 9.07
C THR A 44 -15.09 -30.27 9.68
N PHE A 45 -15.53 -31.44 9.25
CA PHE A 45 -16.73 -32.08 9.73
C PHE A 45 -16.40 -33.13 10.80
N SER A 46 -17.32 -33.37 11.72
CA SER A 46 -17.15 -34.39 12.78
C SER A 46 -17.17 -35.83 12.26
N GLU A 47 -17.69 -36.05 11.05
CA GLU A 47 -17.78 -37.33 10.36
C GLU A 47 -17.87 -37.10 8.83
N GLU A 48 -17.89 -38.17 8.04
CA GLU A 48 -18.03 -38.09 6.58
C GLU A 48 -19.40 -37.52 6.18
N VAL A 49 -19.42 -36.53 5.28
CA VAL A 49 -20.66 -35.90 4.79
C VAL A 49 -20.83 -36.04 3.27
N LYS A 50 -22.07 -35.89 2.82
CA LYS A 50 -22.48 -35.82 1.41
C LYS A 50 -23.22 -34.51 1.15
N GLU A 51 -23.38 -34.20 -0.13
CA GLU A 51 -24.09 -33.02 -0.64
C GLU A 51 -23.45 -31.65 -0.31
N PHE A 52 -22.43 -31.60 0.55
CA PHE A 52 -21.63 -30.39 0.75
C PHE A 52 -20.86 -29.99 -0.52
N SER A 53 -21.04 -28.74 -0.92
CA SER A 53 -20.56 -28.18 -2.18
C SER A 53 -20.07 -26.74 -2.00
N PHE A 54 -19.38 -26.23 -3.03
CA PHE A 54 -18.88 -24.85 -3.04
C PHE A 54 -20.00 -23.81 -2.87
N SER A 55 -21.22 -24.06 -3.39
CA SER A 55 -22.35 -23.13 -3.30
C SER A 55 -22.95 -23.00 -1.90
N ASP A 56 -22.62 -23.91 -0.98
CA ASP A 56 -23.11 -23.89 0.39
C ASP A 56 -22.35 -22.89 1.27
N VAL A 57 -21.18 -22.43 0.80
CA VAL A 57 -20.39 -21.42 1.49
C VAL A 57 -20.85 -20.03 1.09
N LYS A 58 -21.27 -19.24 2.09
CA LYS A 58 -21.76 -17.88 1.95
C LYS A 58 -20.76 -16.90 2.51
N LEU A 59 -20.56 -15.80 1.79
CA LEU A 59 -19.78 -14.65 2.25
C LEU A 59 -20.71 -13.47 2.51
N GLU A 60 -20.62 -12.88 3.70
CA GLU A 60 -21.37 -11.69 4.07
C GLU A 60 -20.40 -10.63 4.61
N ALA A 61 -20.46 -9.42 4.06
CA ALA A 61 -19.74 -8.29 4.62
C ALA A 61 -20.64 -7.53 5.61
N SER A 62 -20.06 -7.03 6.69
CA SER A 62 -20.72 -6.17 7.68
C SER A 62 -21.41 -4.94 7.09
N ASP A 63 -20.90 -4.40 5.98
CA ASP A 63 -21.46 -3.25 5.25
C ASP A 63 -22.44 -3.65 4.12
N LYS A 64 -22.67 -4.96 3.92
CA LYS A 64 -23.48 -5.55 2.84
C LYS A 64 -22.98 -5.25 1.42
N ASN A 65 -21.73 -4.83 1.27
CA ASN A 65 -21.08 -4.66 -0.02
C ASN A 65 -20.21 -5.89 -0.35
N GLU A 66 -19.20 -5.71 -1.20
CA GLU A 66 -18.25 -6.75 -1.58
C GLU A 66 -17.57 -7.38 -0.36
N ALA A 67 -17.69 -8.71 -0.27
CA ALA A 67 -17.20 -9.55 0.83
C ALA A 67 -15.92 -10.31 0.46
N GLY A 68 -15.29 -9.99 -0.66
CA GLY A 68 -14.20 -10.79 -1.25
C GLY A 68 -14.72 -11.96 -2.09
N GLU A 69 -13.85 -12.91 -2.39
CA GLU A 69 -14.16 -14.00 -3.33
C GLU A 69 -13.58 -15.34 -2.87
N LEU A 70 -14.34 -16.41 -3.03
CA LEU A 70 -13.84 -17.79 -2.89
C LEU A 70 -13.33 -18.29 -4.24
N GLN A 71 -12.14 -18.88 -4.26
CA GLN A 71 -11.54 -19.39 -5.49
C GLN A 71 -11.98 -20.82 -5.76
N GLN A 72 -12.97 -21.01 -6.63
CA GLN A 72 -13.51 -22.35 -6.94
C GLN A 72 -12.44 -23.36 -7.39
N VAL A 73 -11.40 -22.90 -8.10
CA VAL A 73 -10.28 -23.75 -8.56
C VAL A 73 -9.45 -24.37 -7.42
N SER A 74 -9.50 -23.77 -6.23
CA SER A 74 -8.81 -24.26 -5.03
C SER A 74 -9.68 -25.18 -4.17
N TRP A 75 -10.97 -25.33 -4.52
CA TRP A 75 -11.91 -26.16 -3.79
C TRP A 75 -11.50 -27.64 -3.88
N ASN A 76 -11.16 -28.24 -2.75
CA ASN A 76 -10.64 -29.59 -2.73
C ASN A 76 -11.06 -30.35 -1.46
N THR A 77 -11.25 -31.66 -1.61
CA THR A 77 -11.36 -32.63 -0.52
C THR A 77 -10.82 -33.98 -1.00
N SER A 78 -10.39 -34.84 -0.07
CA SER A 78 -9.97 -36.22 -0.37
C SER A 78 -10.70 -37.28 0.43
N ASP A 79 -11.41 -36.87 1.49
CA ASP A 79 -11.96 -37.76 2.51
C ASP A 79 -13.42 -37.48 2.84
N ASN A 80 -14.03 -36.45 2.22
CA ASN A 80 -15.36 -35.97 2.57
C ASN A 80 -15.53 -35.69 4.08
N ILE A 81 -14.43 -35.33 4.76
CA ILE A 81 -14.41 -34.87 6.16
C ILE A 81 -13.76 -33.48 6.23
N THR A 82 -12.78 -33.20 5.37
CA THR A 82 -12.08 -31.92 5.32
C THR A 82 -12.14 -31.34 3.92
N TRP A 83 -12.59 -30.09 3.82
CA TRP A 83 -12.55 -29.30 2.60
C TRP A 83 -11.66 -28.09 2.80
N THR A 84 -10.92 -27.74 1.75
CA THR A 84 -10.08 -26.55 1.69
C THR A 84 -10.47 -25.67 0.54
N VAL A 85 -10.38 -24.36 0.73
CA VAL A 85 -10.55 -23.35 -0.32
C VAL A 85 -9.74 -22.11 0.01
N THR A 86 -9.27 -21.43 -1.02
CA THR A 86 -8.66 -20.11 -0.93
C THR A 86 -9.73 -19.03 -1.00
N TYR A 87 -9.68 -18.09 -0.07
CA TYR A 87 -10.51 -16.90 0.00
C TYR A 87 -9.65 -15.65 -0.23
N THR A 88 -10.05 -14.77 -1.14
CA THR A 88 -9.40 -13.48 -1.36
C THR A 88 -10.17 -12.39 -0.62
N THR A 89 -9.48 -11.69 0.29
CA THR A 89 -10.06 -10.58 1.08
C THR A 89 -10.37 -9.36 0.22
N PRO A 90 -11.43 -8.58 0.55
CA PRO A 90 -11.74 -7.34 -0.15
C PRO A 90 -10.69 -6.26 0.11
N GLU A 91 -10.52 -5.37 -0.87
CA GLU A 91 -9.51 -4.31 -0.82
C GLU A 91 -10.08 -2.94 -0.39
N LYS A 92 -9.18 -2.04 0.02
CA LYS A 92 -9.40 -0.59 0.18
C LYS A 92 -10.37 -0.17 1.29
N GLN A 93 -10.95 -1.11 2.03
CA GLN A 93 -11.93 -0.83 3.07
C GLN A 93 -11.71 -1.72 4.29
N ASN A 94 -11.95 -1.16 5.47
CA ASN A 94 -11.96 -1.93 6.70
C ASN A 94 -13.35 -2.55 6.86
N LYS A 95 -13.42 -3.85 7.06
CA LYS A 95 -14.70 -4.54 7.26
C LYS A 95 -14.54 -5.87 7.96
N GLU A 96 -15.61 -6.29 8.61
CA GLU A 96 -15.78 -7.66 9.08
C GLU A 96 -16.45 -8.49 7.98
N ILE A 97 -15.92 -9.69 7.75
CA ILE A 97 -16.41 -10.71 6.83
C ILE A 97 -16.88 -11.92 7.61
N ILE A 98 -18.09 -12.37 7.32
CA ILE A 98 -18.68 -13.58 7.87
C ILE A 98 -18.69 -14.64 6.77
N ILE A 99 -17.93 -15.71 6.99
CA ILE A 99 -17.98 -16.93 6.17
C ILE A 99 -18.92 -17.88 6.88
N ARG A 100 -19.99 -18.29 6.20
CA ARG A 100 -21.08 -19.08 6.79
C ARG A 100 -21.39 -20.31 5.94
N VAL A 101 -21.69 -21.40 6.61
CA VAL A 101 -22.46 -22.53 6.04
C VAL A 101 -23.71 -22.66 6.89
N ASP A 102 -24.87 -22.73 6.25
CA ASP A 102 -26.15 -22.83 6.96
C ASP A 102 -26.39 -24.25 7.48
N ASP A 103 -27.29 -24.35 8.47
CA ASP A 103 -27.84 -25.64 8.87
C ASP A 103 -28.52 -26.33 7.68
N ASP A 104 -28.53 -27.66 7.69
CA ASP A 104 -29.19 -28.51 6.70
C ASP A 104 -28.64 -28.39 5.25
N SER A 105 -27.55 -27.64 5.01
CA SER A 105 -26.89 -27.53 3.69
C SER A 105 -26.09 -28.77 3.28
N TYR A 106 -25.89 -29.71 4.19
CA TYR A 106 -25.19 -30.98 3.96
C TYR A 106 -25.76 -32.06 4.87
N GLU A 107 -25.46 -33.32 4.57
CA GLU A 107 -25.95 -34.46 5.34
C GLU A 107 -24.84 -35.45 5.68
N SER A 108 -25.01 -36.22 6.75
CA SER A 108 -24.16 -37.39 6.99
C SER A 108 -24.41 -38.46 5.92
N VAL A 109 -23.54 -39.48 5.86
CA VAL A 109 -23.75 -40.66 5.01
C VAL A 109 -25.09 -41.36 5.26
N ASN A 110 -25.68 -41.19 6.45
CA ASN A 110 -26.97 -41.75 6.87
C ASN A 110 -28.17 -40.79 6.65
N SER A 111 -28.01 -39.70 5.89
CA SER A 111 -29.06 -38.69 5.65
C SER A 111 -29.58 -37.99 6.91
N ILE A 112 -28.68 -37.72 7.86
CA ILE A 112 -28.99 -36.80 8.95
C ILE A 112 -28.52 -35.41 8.54
N PRO A 113 -29.41 -34.40 8.49
CA PRO A 113 -29.03 -33.02 8.21
C PRO A 113 -27.98 -32.49 9.19
N GLY A 114 -27.03 -31.74 8.66
CA GLY A 114 -25.89 -31.22 9.41
C GLY A 114 -26.15 -29.88 10.10
N LYS A 115 -25.29 -29.58 11.08
CA LYS A 115 -25.29 -28.32 11.82
C LYS A 115 -24.20 -27.39 11.30
N GLY A 116 -24.60 -26.29 10.66
CA GLY A 116 -23.70 -25.31 10.06
C GLY A 116 -22.86 -24.53 11.07
N ASP A 117 -21.95 -23.71 10.56
CA ASP A 117 -21.00 -22.92 11.36
C ASP A 117 -20.69 -21.56 10.70
N SER A 118 -20.01 -20.68 11.42
CA SER A 118 -19.59 -19.38 10.91
C SER A 118 -18.22 -18.95 11.45
N LEU A 119 -17.38 -18.45 10.54
CA LEU A 119 -16.11 -17.82 10.85
C LEU A 119 -16.20 -16.32 10.59
N ILE A 120 -15.73 -15.51 11.54
CA ILE A 120 -15.62 -14.06 11.41
C ILE A 120 -14.16 -13.70 11.14
N LEU A 121 -13.91 -12.92 10.09
CA LEU A 121 -12.61 -12.38 9.74
C LEU A 121 -12.66 -10.85 9.71
N GLU A 122 -11.77 -10.22 10.47
CA GLU A 122 -11.52 -8.78 10.35
C GLU A 122 -10.54 -8.51 9.20
N VAL A 123 -10.91 -7.60 8.31
CA VAL A 123 -10.08 -7.11 7.20
C VAL A 123 -9.80 -5.63 7.42
N GLU A 124 -8.52 -5.28 7.49
CA GLU A 124 -8.06 -3.90 7.45
C GLU A 124 -7.52 -3.60 6.05
N GLY A 125 -8.41 -3.30 5.10
CA GLY A 125 -8.03 -3.11 3.69
C GLY A 125 -7.69 -1.68 3.30
N VAL A 126 -7.89 -0.67 4.15
CA VAL A 126 -7.59 0.73 3.80
C VAL A 126 -6.09 0.90 3.63
N LEU A 127 -5.65 1.32 2.43
CA LEU A 127 -4.25 1.52 2.11
C LEU A 127 -3.65 2.70 2.91
N PRO A 128 -2.34 2.66 3.27
CA PRO A 128 -1.66 3.84 3.77
C PRO A 128 -1.54 4.90 2.66
N THR A 129 -1.45 6.18 3.02
CA THR A 129 -1.26 7.30 2.10
C THR A 129 -0.15 8.23 2.55
N LEU A 130 0.62 8.76 1.59
CA LEU A 130 1.56 9.84 1.86
C LEU A 130 0.79 11.16 2.02
N SER A 131 0.65 11.62 3.26
CA SER A 131 -0.15 12.79 3.60
C SER A 131 0.60 14.10 3.43
N LYS A 132 1.93 14.10 3.61
CA LYS A 132 2.74 15.32 3.51
C LYS A 132 4.20 15.01 3.21
N VAL A 133 4.81 15.91 2.45
CA VAL A 133 6.26 15.96 2.20
C VAL A 133 6.80 17.33 2.59
N THR A 134 7.96 17.37 3.23
CA THR A 134 8.71 18.61 3.44
C THR A 134 10.17 18.47 3.05
N PHE A 135 10.71 19.53 2.45
CA PHE A 135 12.12 19.68 2.12
C PHE A 135 12.76 20.72 3.02
N ASP A 136 13.95 20.43 3.53
CA ASP A 136 14.78 21.37 4.26
C ASP A 136 16.24 21.31 3.76
N PRO A 137 16.74 22.36 3.08
CA PRO A 137 16.06 23.63 2.77
C PRO A 137 14.91 23.48 1.76
N LYS A 138 14.02 24.49 1.68
CA LYS A 138 12.85 24.51 0.77
C LYS A 138 13.21 24.57 -0.72
N HIS A 139 14.43 24.97 -1.05
CA HIS A 139 15.02 24.92 -2.38
C HIS A 139 16.50 24.56 -2.20
N GLN A 140 17.11 23.94 -3.21
CA GLN A 140 18.50 23.51 -3.07
C GLN A 140 19.27 23.54 -4.39
N ALA A 141 20.56 23.87 -4.32
CA ALA A 141 21.44 23.91 -5.48
C ALA A 141 21.82 22.50 -5.95
N ILE A 142 22.17 22.38 -7.23
CA ILE A 142 22.63 21.12 -7.85
C ILE A 142 23.82 20.54 -7.07
N GLY A 143 23.81 19.23 -6.85
CA GLY A 143 24.85 18.49 -6.13
C GLY A 143 24.85 18.72 -4.62
N GLN A 144 23.98 19.59 -4.10
CA GLN A 144 23.83 19.76 -2.66
C GLN A 144 22.77 18.81 -2.11
N SER A 145 22.97 18.38 -0.86
CA SER A 145 22.05 17.48 -0.17
C SER A 145 20.86 18.26 0.40
N VAL A 146 19.66 17.67 0.32
CA VAL A 146 18.44 18.15 0.97
C VAL A 146 17.88 17.09 1.91
N ASN A 147 17.40 17.53 3.08
CA ASN A 147 16.66 16.67 4.00
C ASN A 147 15.21 16.57 3.52
N ILE A 148 14.70 15.35 3.48
CA ILE A 148 13.35 15.02 3.04
C ILE A 148 12.63 14.38 4.21
N THR A 149 11.45 14.89 4.54
CA THR A 149 10.55 14.27 5.52
C THR A 149 9.27 13.86 4.84
N LEU A 150 8.89 12.60 5.03
CA LEU A 150 7.65 11.98 4.56
C LEU A 150 6.76 11.74 5.78
N GLU A 151 5.48 12.10 5.68
CA GLU A 151 4.48 11.84 6.72
C GLU A 151 3.33 11.03 6.12
N PHE A 152 3.10 9.85 6.67
CA PHE A 152 2.02 8.95 6.30
C PHE A 152 0.83 9.08 7.26
N ASP A 153 -0.38 8.82 6.79
CA ASP A 153 -1.60 8.80 7.61
C ASP A 153 -1.59 7.65 8.64
N LYS A 154 -0.90 6.56 8.32
CA LYS A 154 -0.78 5.33 9.09
C LYS A 154 0.68 4.98 9.38
N GLU A 155 0.86 4.05 10.31
CA GLU A 155 2.19 3.48 10.56
C GLU A 155 2.60 2.60 9.38
N VAL A 156 3.80 2.84 8.84
CA VAL A 156 4.37 2.02 7.77
C VAL A 156 5.66 1.35 8.22
N GLN A 157 5.89 0.13 7.74
CA GLN A 157 7.07 -0.67 8.09
C GLN A 157 8.22 -0.55 7.07
N GLU A 158 7.90 -0.14 5.86
CA GLU A 158 8.86 0.11 4.78
C GLU A 158 8.36 1.27 3.92
N ALA A 159 9.28 1.95 3.25
CA ALA A 159 9.02 2.96 2.22
C ALA A 159 10.28 3.14 1.36
N THR A 160 10.11 3.49 0.09
CA THR A 160 11.22 3.84 -0.80
C THR A 160 10.97 5.20 -1.45
N ALA A 161 12.03 5.98 -1.67
CA ALA A 161 11.89 7.29 -2.29
C ALA A 161 13.08 7.63 -3.19
N LYS A 162 12.82 8.42 -4.24
CA LYS A 162 13.82 8.95 -5.18
C LYS A 162 13.59 10.43 -5.46
N LEU A 163 14.65 11.23 -5.46
CA LEU A 163 14.63 12.62 -5.90
C LEU A 163 15.19 12.70 -7.32
N GLY A 164 14.32 12.80 -8.31
CA GLY A 164 14.65 12.51 -9.70
C GLY A 164 15.09 11.06 -9.82
N ASN A 165 16.32 10.83 -10.30
CA ASN A 165 16.92 9.50 -10.39
C ASN A 165 17.79 9.12 -9.18
N ASN A 166 18.00 10.04 -8.24
CA ASN A 166 18.84 9.81 -7.06
C ASN A 166 18.03 9.13 -5.96
N ASP A 167 18.55 8.05 -5.39
CA ASP A 167 17.92 7.40 -4.24
C ASP A 167 17.92 8.33 -3.02
N VAL A 168 16.81 8.35 -2.28
CA VAL A 168 16.77 8.97 -0.94
C VAL A 168 17.44 8.01 0.03
N THR A 169 18.66 8.37 0.42
CA THR A 169 19.49 7.58 1.34
C THR A 169 19.12 7.87 2.80
N SER A 170 19.48 6.94 3.69
CA SER A 170 19.22 7.05 5.14
C SER A 170 17.75 7.30 5.46
N LEU A 171 16.83 6.81 4.61
CA LEU A 171 15.39 6.94 4.83
C LEU A 171 14.99 6.05 6.00
N VAL A 172 14.75 6.66 7.15
CA VAL A 172 14.49 5.97 8.42
C VAL A 172 13.21 6.48 9.05
N ALA A 173 12.45 5.54 9.63
CA ALA A 173 11.26 5.85 10.40
C ALA A 173 11.63 6.48 11.75
N THR A 174 10.83 7.44 12.18
CA THR A 174 10.78 7.85 13.59
C THR A 174 10.08 6.79 14.43
N ALA A 175 10.07 6.97 15.76
CA ALA A 175 9.49 5.99 16.69
C ALA A 175 8.00 5.67 16.42
N ASN A 176 7.24 6.62 15.88
CA ASN A 176 5.82 6.43 15.58
C ASN A 176 5.56 5.76 14.22
N LYS A 177 6.61 5.47 13.43
CA LYS A 177 6.52 4.86 12.09
C LYS A 177 5.68 5.59 11.03
N LYS A 178 5.10 6.74 11.38
CA LYS A 178 4.35 7.61 10.46
C LYS A 178 5.23 8.65 9.79
N ILE A 179 6.29 9.07 10.47
CA ILE A 179 7.23 10.05 9.93
C ILE A 179 8.52 9.34 9.54
N TRP A 180 8.97 9.57 8.31
CA TRP A 180 10.23 9.06 7.79
C TRP A 180 11.11 10.20 7.31
N THR A 181 12.38 10.17 7.68
CA THR A 181 13.36 11.19 7.29
C THR A 181 14.47 10.56 6.48
N GLY A 182 14.86 11.19 5.39
CA GLY A 182 15.97 10.77 4.56
C GLY A 182 16.66 11.96 3.91
N ARG A 183 17.64 11.68 3.06
CA ARG A 183 18.38 12.71 2.34
C ARG A 183 18.75 12.28 0.93
N ALA A 184 18.70 13.23 0.01
CA ALA A 184 19.15 13.02 -1.36
C ALA A 184 19.94 14.23 -1.85
N GLU A 185 20.78 14.04 -2.85
CA GLU A 185 21.41 15.14 -3.58
C GLU A 185 20.51 15.61 -4.72
N VAL A 186 20.47 16.92 -4.97
CA VAL A 186 19.74 17.49 -6.11
C VAL A 186 20.49 17.15 -7.41
N PRO A 187 19.86 16.45 -8.37
CA PRO A 187 20.52 16.07 -9.61
C PRO A 187 20.72 17.27 -10.55
N ASN A 188 21.67 17.15 -11.47
CA ASN A 188 21.90 18.14 -12.51
C ASN A 188 20.95 17.91 -13.70
N ILE A 189 19.81 18.59 -13.69
CA ILE A 189 18.75 18.47 -14.70
C ILE A 189 18.34 19.86 -15.21
N PRO A 190 17.91 20.05 -16.48
CA PRO A 190 17.61 21.37 -17.03
C PRO A 190 16.34 22.03 -16.44
N GLU A 191 15.46 21.25 -15.82
CA GLU A 191 14.20 21.71 -15.25
C GLU A 191 14.40 22.65 -14.05
N LEU A 192 13.33 23.39 -13.72
CA LEU A 192 13.28 24.31 -12.58
C LEU A 192 13.18 23.58 -11.23
N ASN A 193 12.57 22.39 -11.23
CA ASN A 193 12.28 21.59 -10.05
C ASN A 193 12.69 20.15 -10.30
N VAL A 194 13.05 19.43 -9.24
CA VAL A 194 13.22 17.97 -9.27
C VAL A 194 12.08 17.29 -8.52
N GLY A 195 11.41 16.34 -9.18
CA GLY A 195 10.32 15.56 -8.60
C GLY A 195 10.80 14.57 -7.55
N LEU A 196 9.98 14.34 -6.53
CA LEU A 196 10.13 13.28 -5.55
C LEU A 196 9.13 12.16 -5.90
N PHE A 197 9.65 10.94 -6.06
CA PHE A 197 8.85 9.74 -6.25
C PHE A 197 8.92 8.89 -4.98
N VAL A 198 7.77 8.56 -4.39
CA VAL A 198 7.67 7.73 -3.17
C VAL A 198 6.84 6.50 -3.49
N SER A 199 7.34 5.31 -3.17
CA SER A 199 6.71 4.04 -3.55
C SER A 199 6.96 2.96 -2.52
N LYS A 200 6.24 1.83 -2.67
CA LYS A 200 6.40 0.63 -1.84
C LYS A 200 6.28 0.90 -0.34
N TYR A 201 5.50 1.91 0.05
CA TYR A 201 5.24 2.14 1.45
C TYR A 201 4.11 1.23 1.91
N LYS A 202 4.38 0.43 2.92
CA LYS A 202 3.51 -0.67 3.36
C LYS A 202 3.18 -0.51 4.83
N ASP A 203 1.91 -0.65 5.19
CA ASP A 203 1.51 -0.59 6.59
C ASP A 203 1.95 -1.83 7.40
N LEU A 204 1.60 -1.88 8.69
CA LEU A 204 2.01 -2.96 9.58
C LEU A 204 1.37 -4.32 9.26
N ILE A 205 0.23 -4.33 8.55
CA ILE A 205 -0.50 -5.56 8.27
C ILE A 205 -0.29 -6.07 6.85
N GLY A 206 0.28 -5.22 5.99
CA GLY A 206 0.79 -5.61 4.69
C GLY A 206 0.17 -4.86 3.52
N ASN A 207 -0.74 -3.91 3.76
CA ASN A 207 -1.34 -3.12 2.69
C ASN A 207 -0.30 -2.20 2.07
N MET A 208 -0.17 -2.28 0.74
CA MET A 208 0.74 -1.44 -0.02
C MET A 208 0.02 -0.16 -0.45
N GLY A 209 0.59 0.99 -0.10
CA GLY A 209 0.12 2.28 -0.59
C GLY A 209 0.43 2.49 -2.06
N GLU A 210 -0.31 3.42 -2.67
CA GLU A 210 -0.15 3.80 -4.08
C GLU A 210 1.10 4.66 -4.29
N ASP A 211 1.77 4.55 -5.42
CA ASP A 211 2.94 5.38 -5.70
C ASP A 211 2.59 6.88 -5.75
N ASP A 212 3.40 7.74 -5.11
CA ASP A 212 3.27 9.20 -5.14
C ASP A 212 4.35 9.84 -6.02
N SER A 213 3.92 10.82 -6.82
CA SER A 213 4.79 11.66 -7.68
C SER A 213 4.36 13.13 -7.67
N SER A 214 3.55 13.54 -6.69
CA SER A 214 2.92 14.87 -6.63
C SER A 214 3.83 15.96 -6.04
N ASN A 215 4.98 15.57 -5.48
CA ASN A 215 5.87 16.45 -4.75
C ASN A 215 7.15 16.75 -5.55
N ALA A 216 7.65 17.98 -5.46
CA ALA A 216 8.89 18.39 -6.10
C ALA A 216 9.57 19.50 -5.28
N ILE A 217 10.89 19.64 -5.42
CA ILE A 217 11.67 20.73 -4.82
C ILE A 217 12.25 21.65 -5.91
N PRO A 218 12.15 22.98 -5.73
CA PRO A 218 12.83 23.94 -6.59
C PRO A 218 14.35 23.86 -6.51
N ILE A 219 15.00 23.97 -7.67
CA ILE A 219 16.45 24.07 -7.77
C ILE A 219 16.86 25.55 -7.65
N THR A 220 17.83 25.85 -6.81
CA THR A 220 18.31 27.24 -6.60
C THR A 220 18.78 27.85 -7.94
N PRO A 221 18.18 28.97 -8.40
CA PRO A 221 18.63 29.69 -9.59
C PRO A 221 20.05 30.21 -9.44
N THR A 222 20.79 30.34 -10.55
CA THR A 222 22.15 30.90 -10.56
C THR A 222 22.23 32.09 -11.47
N LEU A 223 22.89 33.16 -11.02
CA LEU A 223 23.24 34.33 -11.83
C LEU A 223 24.74 34.57 -11.66
N ALA A 224 25.47 34.57 -12.77
CA ALA A 224 26.90 34.84 -12.80
C ALA A 224 27.15 36.04 -13.72
N ILE A 225 27.75 37.10 -13.19
CA ILE A 225 28.14 38.29 -13.96
C ILE A 225 29.62 38.16 -14.34
N THR A 226 29.94 38.35 -15.61
CA THR A 226 31.33 38.41 -16.09
C THR A 226 32.02 39.61 -15.44
N PRO A 227 33.18 39.42 -14.75
CA PRO A 227 33.89 40.52 -14.13
C PRO A 227 34.18 41.64 -15.12
N VAL A 228 33.81 42.86 -14.73
CA VAL A 228 34.17 44.07 -15.48
C VAL A 228 35.53 44.56 -14.99
N GLY A 229 36.41 44.93 -15.93
CA GLY A 229 37.70 45.53 -15.61
C GLY A 229 37.56 46.98 -15.15
N ASN A 230 38.68 47.72 -15.13
CA ASN A 230 38.65 49.15 -14.78
C ASN A 230 37.78 49.93 -15.78
N VAL A 231 36.87 50.75 -15.25
CA VAL A 231 36.00 51.63 -16.03
C VAL A 231 36.45 53.08 -15.82
N ASP A 232 36.81 53.76 -16.89
CA ASP A 232 37.22 55.16 -16.89
C ASP A 232 36.53 55.95 -18.01
N SER A 233 36.89 57.24 -18.16
CA SER A 233 36.28 58.12 -19.16
C SER A 233 36.45 57.66 -20.61
N SER A 234 37.39 56.75 -20.90
CA SER A 234 37.66 56.25 -22.25
C SER A 234 36.77 55.07 -22.64
N ASN A 235 36.27 54.28 -21.66
CA ASN A 235 35.53 53.04 -21.93
C ASN A 235 34.12 52.99 -21.32
N ALA A 236 33.76 53.94 -20.45
CA ALA A 236 32.46 53.97 -19.78
C ALA A 236 31.26 53.94 -20.74
N ALA A 237 31.33 54.65 -21.87
CA ALA A 237 30.23 54.73 -22.85
C ALA A 237 30.01 53.42 -23.64
N ALA A 238 31.00 52.52 -23.67
CA ALA A 238 30.95 51.25 -24.39
C ALA A 238 30.95 50.02 -23.45
N LEU A 239 30.81 50.24 -22.15
CA LEU A 239 30.82 49.16 -21.15
C LEU A 239 29.67 48.19 -21.40
N GLN A 240 30.00 46.91 -21.52
CA GLN A 240 29.03 45.82 -21.58
C GLN A 240 29.10 45.01 -20.28
N ILE A 241 27.94 44.81 -19.66
CA ILE A 241 27.78 43.86 -18.56
C ILE A 241 27.18 42.60 -19.17
N THR A 242 27.93 41.51 -19.13
CA THR A 242 27.49 40.20 -19.61
C THR A 242 27.50 39.20 -18.48
N GLY A 243 26.81 38.08 -18.67
CA GLY A 243 26.72 37.03 -17.67
C GLY A 243 25.93 35.84 -18.17
N THR A 244 25.75 34.86 -17.29
CA THR A 244 24.89 33.71 -17.51
C THR A 244 23.90 33.57 -16.37
N SER A 245 22.73 33.05 -16.67
CA SER A 245 21.72 32.72 -15.68
C SER A 245 21.19 31.30 -15.89
N SER A 246 20.60 30.71 -14.85
CA SER A 246 19.81 29.48 -14.96
C SER A 246 18.58 29.55 -14.07
N ARG A 247 17.46 28.98 -14.56
CA ARG A 247 16.22 28.76 -13.81
C ARG A 247 15.54 30.05 -13.28
N PHE A 248 15.65 31.13 -14.05
CA PHE A 248 14.87 32.35 -13.82
C PHE A 248 13.50 32.32 -14.49
N ASP A 249 13.22 31.38 -15.40
CA ASP A 249 11.89 31.09 -15.94
C ASP A 249 11.15 32.30 -16.55
N GLY A 250 11.85 33.07 -17.40
CA GLY A 250 11.28 34.25 -18.03
C GLY A 250 11.12 35.43 -17.06
N GLN A 251 11.84 35.44 -15.93
CA GLN A 251 11.87 36.59 -15.03
C GLN A 251 12.76 37.70 -15.61
N THR A 252 12.39 38.96 -15.31
CA THR A 252 13.21 40.11 -15.68
C THR A 252 14.30 40.34 -14.64
N VAL A 253 15.56 40.26 -15.06
CA VAL A 253 16.72 40.69 -14.29
C VAL A 253 17.06 42.12 -14.71
N SER A 254 17.16 43.02 -13.74
CA SER A 254 17.57 44.42 -13.95
C SER A 254 18.91 44.68 -13.28
N VAL A 255 19.79 45.41 -13.97
CA VAL A 255 21.10 45.82 -13.49
C VAL A 255 21.16 47.34 -13.49
N GLU A 256 21.59 47.91 -12.38
CA GLU A 256 21.84 49.34 -12.22
C GLU A 256 23.32 49.60 -11.95
N ILE A 257 23.88 50.60 -12.62
CA ILE A 257 25.24 51.09 -12.37
C ILE A 257 25.12 52.38 -11.56
N LYS A 258 25.89 52.47 -10.48
CA LYS A 258 26.00 53.65 -9.61
C LYS A 258 27.48 53.98 -9.40
N ALA A 259 27.80 55.28 -9.24
CA ALA A 259 29.14 55.67 -8.80
C ALA A 259 29.37 55.23 -7.35
N GLN A 260 30.59 54.82 -7.00
CA GLN A 260 30.91 54.39 -5.64
C GLN A 260 30.59 55.50 -4.63
N GLY A 261 29.79 55.17 -3.60
CA GLY A 261 29.34 56.15 -2.60
C GLY A 261 28.17 57.05 -3.02
N SER A 262 27.56 56.81 -4.18
CA SER A 262 26.36 57.49 -4.66
C SER A 262 25.20 56.52 -4.83
N GLU A 263 23.99 56.95 -4.48
CA GLU A 263 22.75 56.21 -4.76
C GLU A 263 22.18 56.50 -6.15
N THR A 264 22.72 57.49 -6.86
CA THR A 264 22.23 57.89 -8.18
C THR A 264 22.59 56.83 -9.23
N VAL A 265 21.56 56.26 -9.86
CA VAL A 265 21.70 55.36 -11.02
C VAL A 265 22.21 56.19 -12.20
N ILE A 266 23.36 55.82 -12.73
CA ILE A 266 23.99 56.47 -13.91
C ILE A 266 23.69 55.72 -15.20
N ALA A 267 23.37 54.44 -15.12
CA ALA A 267 22.90 53.62 -16.23
C ALA A 267 22.12 52.42 -15.68
N SER A 268 21.16 51.93 -16.46
CA SER A 268 20.42 50.73 -16.13
C SER A 268 20.13 49.92 -17.39
N GLY A 269 20.00 48.61 -17.23
CA GLY A 269 19.56 47.70 -18.28
C GLY A 269 18.75 46.56 -17.68
N SER A 270 17.92 45.93 -18.49
CA SER A 270 17.13 44.77 -18.08
C SER A 270 17.09 43.72 -19.18
N ALA A 271 17.04 42.45 -18.78
CA ALA A 271 16.84 41.33 -19.69
C ALA A 271 15.84 40.35 -19.07
N THR A 272 15.02 39.74 -19.92
CA THR A 272 14.19 38.59 -19.54
C THR A 272 15.03 37.33 -19.70
N VAL A 273 15.12 36.51 -18.65
CA VAL A 273 15.98 35.33 -18.55
C VAL A 273 15.28 34.11 -17.98
#